data_AF-A0A0C2D1I9-F1
#
_entry.id   AF-A0A0C2D1I9-F1
#
_cell.length_a   1.000
_cell.length_b   1.000
_cell.length_c   1.000
_cell.angle_alpha   90.00
_cell.angle_beta   90.00
_cell.angle_gamma   90.00
#
_symmetry.space_group_name_H-M   'P 1'
#
loop_
_entity.id
_entity.type
_entity.pdbx_description
1 polymer ?
#
loop_
_entity_poly.entity_id
_entity_poly.type
_entity_poly.pdbx_seq_one_letter_code
_entity_poly.pdbx_strand_id
1 'polypeptide(L)'
;MNAPSSSQDLHPTTGARFVFDREPESEPEQAPRYLVTIYLPGTQRWSGQLTWVDGRASLAPTAPGVAAPDSEPWPWALAEALKLARVLHRDPKQHMVRWRG
;
A
#
# COMPACT_ATOMS: atom_id res chain seq x y z
N MET A 1 -11.13 4.27 25.89
CA MET A 1 -11.95 3.32 25.12
C MET A 1 -12.07 3.87 23.71
N ASN A 2 -11.22 3.43 22.77
CA ASN A 2 -11.32 3.84 21.38
C ASN A 2 -12.30 2.90 20.67
N ALA A 3 -13.33 3.47 20.05
CA ALA A 3 -14.35 2.72 19.32
C ALA A 3 -13.71 1.89 18.20
N PRO A 4 -14.20 0.67 17.92
CA PRO A 4 -13.78 -0.05 16.73
C PRO A 4 -14.27 0.73 15.52
N SER A 5 -13.37 1.41 14.81
CA SER A 5 -13.64 1.91 13.46
C SER A 5 -14.18 0.72 12.68
N SER A 6 -15.44 0.80 12.27
CA SER A 6 -16.12 -0.31 11.61
C SER A 6 -15.30 -0.69 10.39
N SER A 7 -15.07 -1.98 10.15
CA SER A 7 -14.38 -2.44 8.94
C SER A 7 -15.05 -1.91 7.66
N GLN A 8 -16.32 -1.49 7.72
CA GLN A 8 -17.02 -0.82 6.62
C GLN A 8 -16.43 0.56 6.27
N ASP A 9 -15.84 1.29 7.22
CA ASP A 9 -15.20 2.59 6.97
C ASP A 9 -13.84 2.45 6.23
N LEU A 10 -13.29 1.23 6.20
CA LEU A 10 -12.00 0.95 5.57
C LEU A 10 -12.13 0.71 4.07
N HIS A 11 -13.25 0.14 3.63
CA HIS A 11 -13.47 -0.27 2.25
C HIS A 11 -14.36 0.73 1.50
N PRO A 12 -13.82 1.43 0.49
CA PRO A 12 -14.63 2.35 -0.27
C PRO A 12 -15.68 1.64 -1.13
N THR A 13 -16.76 2.35 -1.44
CA THR A 13 -17.72 1.96 -2.48
C THR A 13 -17.11 2.08 -3.89
N THR A 14 -16.21 3.05 -4.10
CA THR A 14 -15.49 3.31 -5.36
C THR A 14 -14.03 3.68 -5.12
N GLY A 15 -13.11 3.29 -6.02
CA GLY A 15 -11.68 3.52 -5.84
C GLY A 15 -11.09 2.64 -4.73
N ALA A 16 -9.98 3.04 -4.12
CA ALA A 16 -9.28 2.29 -3.07
C ALA A 16 -8.60 3.23 -2.07
N ARG A 17 -8.46 2.73 -0.84
CA ARG A 17 -7.67 3.35 0.21
C ARG A 17 -6.31 2.69 0.28
N PHE A 18 -5.26 3.46 0.11
CA PHE A 18 -3.87 3.04 0.17
C PHE A 18 -3.26 3.52 1.48
N VAL A 19 -2.70 2.59 2.25
CA VAL A 19 -2.02 2.86 3.51
C VAL A 19 -0.59 2.34 3.40
N PHE A 20 0.37 3.20 3.72
CA PHE A 20 1.79 2.87 3.75
C PHE A 20 2.34 3.19 5.14
N ASP A 21 2.89 2.18 5.79
CA ASP A 21 3.51 2.27 7.11
C ASP A 21 4.99 1.95 7.01
N ARG A 22 5.85 2.90 7.38
CA ARG A 22 7.30 2.72 7.28
C ARG A 22 7.77 1.67 8.27
N GLU A 23 8.53 0.70 7.79
CA GLU A 23 9.13 -0.31 8.65
C GLU A 23 10.28 0.30 9.47
N PRO A 24 10.32 0.05 10.80
CA PRO A 24 11.28 0.68 11.71
C PRO A 24 12.74 0.28 11.41
N GLU A 25 12.96 -0.87 10.78
CA GLU A 25 14.29 -1.41 10.44
C GLU A 25 14.90 -0.82 9.16
N SER A 26 14.33 0.27 8.63
CA SER A 26 14.90 0.94 7.46
C SER A 26 16.14 1.75 7.87
N GLU A 27 17.34 1.22 7.61
CA GLU A 27 18.58 1.96 7.86
C GLU A 27 18.63 3.29 7.08
N PRO A 28 19.25 4.36 7.62
CA PRO A 28 19.27 5.68 6.98
C PRO A 28 19.91 5.70 5.58
N GLU A 29 20.85 4.79 5.32
CA GLU A 29 21.58 4.70 4.04
C GLU A 29 20.85 3.84 2.99
N GLN A 30 19.79 3.13 3.40
CA GLN A 30 18.97 2.32 2.50
C GLN A 30 17.68 3.06 2.12
N ALA A 31 17.12 2.71 0.96
CA ALA A 31 15.78 3.14 0.63
C ALA A 31 14.81 2.65 1.72
N PRO A 32 13.84 3.48 2.15
CA PRO A 32 12.89 3.09 3.19
C PRO A 32 12.09 1.87 2.73
N ARG A 33 11.62 1.05 3.67
CA ARG A 33 10.70 -0.06 3.39
C ARG A 33 9.35 0.24 4.03
N TYR A 34 8.28 -0.22 3.40
CA TYR A 34 6.92 0.01 3.90
C TYR A 34 6.09 -1.26 3.86
N LEU A 35 5.30 -1.46 4.91
CA LEU A 35 4.10 -2.28 4.83
C LEU A 35 3.02 -1.49 4.09
N VAL A 36 2.40 -2.13 3.11
CA VAL A 36 1.35 -1.54 2.29
C VAL A 36 0.08 -2.32 2.49
N THR A 37 -1.00 -1.60 2.82
CA THR A 37 -2.35 -2.14 2.81
C THR A 37 -3.20 -1.37 1.82
N ILE A 38 -3.85 -2.09 0.92
CA ILE A 38 -4.78 -1.52 -0.06
C ILE A 38 -6.17 -2.09 0.26
N TYR A 39 -7.07 -1.23 0.70
CA TYR A 39 -8.48 -1.57 0.86
C TYR A 39 -9.20 -1.27 -0.44
N LEU A 40 -9.57 -2.35 -1.12
CA LEU A 40 -10.27 -2.36 -2.39
C LEU A 40 -11.79 -2.36 -2.14
N PRO A 41 -12.61 -2.06 -3.16
CA PRO A 41 -14.05 -2.19 -3.10
C PRO A 41 -14.51 -3.61 -2.75
N GLY A 42 -15.73 -3.73 -2.23
CA GLY A 42 -16.33 -5.05 -1.97
C GLY A 42 -15.65 -5.83 -0.83
N THR A 43 -15.14 -5.13 0.20
CA THR A 43 -14.46 -5.71 1.37
C THR A 43 -13.13 -6.43 1.09
N GLN A 44 -12.62 -6.35 -0.15
CA GLN A 44 -11.33 -6.94 -0.47
C GLN A 44 -10.19 -6.09 0.08
N ARG A 45 -9.17 -6.76 0.61
CA ARG A 45 -7.93 -6.15 1.09
C ARG A 45 -6.75 -6.87 0.48
N TRP A 46 -5.77 -6.09 0.05
CA TRP A 46 -4.46 -6.58 -0.32
C TRP A 46 -3.41 -6.05 0.65
N SER A 47 -2.40 -6.86 0.96
CA SER A 47 -1.28 -6.47 1.81
C SER A 47 0.03 -6.92 1.21
N GLY A 48 1.02 -6.05 1.28
CA GLY A 48 2.34 -6.26 0.68
C GLY A 48 3.43 -5.44 1.33
N GLN A 49 4.65 -5.65 0.85
CA GLN A 49 5.83 -4.88 1.18
C GLN A 49 6.25 -4.07 -0.04
N LEU A 50 6.52 -2.80 0.19
CA LEU A 50 7.10 -1.88 -0.77
C LEU A 50 8.58 -1.71 -0.48
N THR A 51 9.40 -2.01 -1.48
CA THR A 51 10.85 -1.82 -1.48
C THR A 51 11.29 -1.08 -2.74
N TRP A 52 12.55 -0.65 -2.78
CA TRP A 52 13.17 -0.09 -3.97
C TRP A 52 14.39 -0.90 -4.34
N VAL A 53 14.46 -1.34 -5.59
CA VAL A 53 15.61 -2.03 -6.18
C VAL A 53 16.07 -1.19 -7.36
N ASP A 54 17.34 -0.77 -7.35
CA ASP A 54 17.92 0.11 -8.38
C ASP A 54 17.08 1.39 -8.65
N GLY A 55 16.55 1.98 -7.57
CA GLY A 55 15.71 3.18 -7.63
C GLY A 55 14.28 2.94 -8.16
N ARG A 56 13.90 1.69 -8.44
CA ARG A 56 12.55 1.32 -8.90
C ARG A 56 11.74 0.72 -7.76
N ALA A 57 10.54 1.25 -7.55
CA ALA A 57 9.59 0.71 -6.59
C ALA A 57 9.14 -0.71 -6.99
N SER A 58 9.15 -1.63 -6.04
CA SER A 58 8.68 -3.01 -6.17
C SER A 58 7.71 -3.33 -5.04
N LEU A 59 6.60 -3.99 -5.37
CA LEU A 59 5.58 -4.42 -4.43
C LEU A 59 5.51 -5.94 -4.43
N ALA A 60 5.71 -6.55 -3.27
CA ALA A 60 5.58 -7.99 -3.08
C ALA A 60 4.45 -8.28 -2.07
N PRO A 61 3.60 -9.29 -2.29
CA PRO A 61 2.59 -9.68 -1.32
C PRO A 61 3.23 -10.20 -0.03
N THR A 62 2.62 -9.92 1.14
CA THR A 62 3.13 -10.40 2.43
C THR A 62 2.84 -11.89 2.68
N ALA A 63 1.86 -12.47 1.98
CA ALA A 63 1.44 -13.85 2.18
C ALA A 63 1.64 -14.68 0.89
N PRO A 64 2.13 -15.93 0.98
CA PRO A 64 2.23 -16.83 -0.17
C PRO A 64 0.86 -17.06 -0.81
N GLY A 65 0.82 -17.15 -2.14
CA GLY A 65 -0.41 -17.42 -2.90
C GLY A 65 -1.34 -16.22 -3.06
N VAL A 66 -0.99 -15.05 -2.53
CA VAL A 66 -1.73 -13.80 -2.79
C VAL A 66 -1.18 -13.15 -4.06
N ALA A 67 -2.02 -13.01 -5.08
CA ALA A 67 -1.66 -12.31 -6.31
C ALA A 67 -1.46 -10.81 -6.08
N ALA A 68 -0.71 -10.16 -6.97
CA ALA A 68 -0.60 -8.70 -6.98
C ALA A 68 -1.99 -8.06 -7.27
N PRO A 69 -2.23 -6.81 -6.82
CA PRO A 69 -3.49 -6.11 -7.05
C PRO A 69 -3.49 -5.45 -8.44
N ASP A 70 -3.12 -6.20 -9.47
CA ASP A 70 -3.02 -5.80 -10.87
C ASP A 70 -3.96 -6.61 -11.79
N SER A 71 -4.75 -7.49 -11.20
CA SER A 71 -5.72 -8.33 -11.89
C SER A 71 -7.13 -7.76 -11.77
N GLU A 72 -8.03 -8.20 -12.64
CA GLU A 72 -9.47 -7.92 -12.52
C GLU A 72 -9.99 -8.28 -11.11
N PRO A 73 -10.89 -7.46 -10.53
CA PRO A 73 -11.57 -6.31 -11.13
C PRO A 73 -10.87 -4.94 -10.93
N TRP A 74 -9.64 -4.88 -10.41
CA TRP A 74 -8.96 -3.60 -10.13
C TRP A 74 -7.52 -3.54 -10.66
N PRO A 75 -7.32 -3.67 -11.99
CA PRO A 75 -5.98 -3.71 -12.59
C PRO A 75 -5.17 -2.41 -12.37
N TRP A 76 -5.84 -1.32 -12.04
CA TRP A 76 -5.25 -0.01 -11.78
C TRP A 76 -4.61 0.13 -10.39
N ALA A 77 -4.97 -0.72 -9.42
CA ALA A 77 -4.59 -0.53 -8.03
C ALA A 77 -3.07 -0.61 -7.82
N LEU A 78 -2.40 -1.59 -8.45
CA LEU A 78 -0.94 -1.68 -8.41
C LEU A 78 -0.27 -0.44 -8.99
N ALA A 79 -0.73 0.05 -10.14
CA ALA A 79 -0.16 1.23 -10.79
C ALA A 79 -0.27 2.49 -9.90
N GLU A 80 -1.41 2.68 -9.23
CA GLU A 80 -1.59 3.79 -8.27
C GLU A 80 -0.67 3.65 -7.05
N ALA A 81 -0.52 2.43 -6.50
CA ALA A 81 0.40 2.18 -5.40
C ALA A 81 1.85 2.52 -5.79
N LEU A 82 2.29 2.17 -6.99
CA LEU A 82 3.63 2.49 -7.51
C LEU A 82 3.84 3.99 -7.76
N LYS A 83 2.80 4.74 -8.15
CA LYS A 83 2.87 6.21 -8.22
C LYS A 83 3.09 6.83 -6.84
N LEU A 84 2.35 6.33 -5.84
CA LEU A 84 2.49 6.78 -4.45
C LEU A 84 3.86 6.42 -3.86
N ALA A 85 4.42 5.27 -4.25
CA ALA A 85 5.79 4.91 -3.90
C ALA A 85 6.80 5.98 -4.38
N ARG A 86 6.67 6.52 -5.60
CA ARG A 86 7.58 7.58 -6.08
C ARG A 86 7.57 8.82 -5.17
N VAL A 87 6.43 9.14 -4.57
CA VAL A 87 6.32 10.22 -3.59
C VAL A 87 7.10 9.87 -2.32
N LEU A 88 6.91 8.67 -1.77
CA LEU A 88 7.61 8.20 -0.57
C LEU A 88 9.12 8.02 -0.75
N HIS A 89 9.57 7.71 -1.98
CA HIS A 89 11.00 7.64 -2.29
C HIS A 89 11.66 9.02 -2.22
N ARG A 90 10.94 10.07 -2.64
CA ARG A 90 11.43 11.45 -2.63
C ARG A 90 11.26 12.14 -1.27
N ASP A 91 10.16 11.86 -0.58
CA ASP A 91 9.78 12.45 0.70
C ASP A 91 9.30 11.34 1.65
N PRO A 92 10.22 10.61 2.31
CA PRO A 92 9.87 9.50 3.19
C PRO A 92 9.05 9.95 4.39
N LYS A 93 7.96 9.23 4.69
CA LYS A 93 7.05 9.52 5.81
C LYS A 93 6.93 8.32 6.70
N GLN A 94 6.65 8.53 7.99
CA GLN A 94 6.37 7.41 8.88
C GLN A 94 5.09 6.68 8.48
N HIS A 95 4.09 7.44 8.04
CA HIS A 95 2.76 6.94 7.69
C HIS A 95 2.17 7.78 6.54
N MET A 96 1.54 7.13 5.57
CA MET A 96 0.81 7.80 4.49
C MET A 96 -0.49 7.08 4.18
N VAL A 97 -1.60 7.84 4.17
CA VAL A 97 -2.92 7.37 3.69
C VAL A 97 -3.34 8.19 2.48
N ARG A 98 -3.79 7.52 1.41
CA ARG A 98 -4.33 8.17 0.21
C ARG A 98 -5.54 7.43 -0.34
N TRP A 99 -6.45 8.19 -0.93
CA TRP A 99 -7.58 7.68 -1.70
C TRP A 99 -7.31 7.90 -3.20
N ARG A 100 -7.49 6.87 -4.03
CA ARG A 100 -7.31 6.89 -5.50
C ARG A 100 -8.31 5.97 -6.19
N GLY A 101 -8.49 6.16 -7.49
CA GLY A 101 -9.42 5.38 -8.32
C GLY A 101 -10.66 6.16 -8.69
#